data_AF-A0A0A0KI05-F1
#
_entry.id   AF-A0A0A0KI05-F1
#
_cell.length_a   1.000
_cell.length_b   1.000
_cell.length_c   1.000
_cell.angle_alpha   90.00
_cell.angle_beta   90.00
_cell.angle_gamma   90.00
#
_symmetry.space_group_name_H-M   'P 1'
#
loop_
_entity.id
_entity.type
_entity.pdbx_description
1 polymer ?
#
loop_
_entity_poly.entity_id
_entity_poly.type
_entity_poly.pdbx_seq_one_letter_code
_entity_poly.pdbx_strand_id
1 'polypeptide(L)'
;MRVPSVEDVFALGDCAGFLEQTGKPVLPALAQVAEREGKYLVELFNRIGKENGGKALSAKDIPLGDPFVYKHLGSMASVGRYKALVDLRQSKDAKGISLAGFLSWLIWRSAYLTRVISWRNRFYVAVNWATTLVFGRDNSRIG
;
A
#
# COMPACT_ATOMS: atom_id res chain seq x y z
N MET A 1 -3.52 2.79 -15.68
CA MET A 1 -2.59 1.72 -15.31
C MET A 1 -2.14 0.91 -16.51
N ARG A 2 -2.93 0.78 -17.59
CA ARG A 2 -2.37 0.40 -18.91
C ARG A 2 -1.39 1.47 -19.40
N VAL A 3 -0.24 1.05 -19.94
CA VAL A 3 0.77 1.95 -20.52
C VAL A 3 0.24 2.49 -21.86
N PRO A 4 0.29 3.80 -22.13
CA PRO A 4 -0.34 4.39 -23.33
C PRO A 4 0.16 3.84 -24.67
N SER A 5 1.44 3.45 -24.75
CA SER A 5 2.10 3.03 -25.99
C SER A 5 1.93 1.55 -26.34
N VAL A 6 1.39 0.72 -25.43
CA VAL A 6 1.34 -0.74 -25.58
C VAL A 6 0.07 -1.31 -24.94
N GLU A 7 -0.70 -2.10 -25.70
CA GLU A 7 -2.03 -2.57 -25.28
C GLU A 7 -2.01 -3.66 -24.18
N ASP A 8 -0.97 -4.49 -24.17
CA ASP A 8 -0.88 -5.67 -23.28
C ASP A 8 0.00 -5.42 -22.03
N VAL A 9 0.39 -4.18 -21.77
CA VAL A 9 1.32 -3.83 -20.68
C VAL A 9 0.65 -2.92 -19.65
N PHE A 10 0.76 -3.31 -18.39
CA PHE A 10 0.24 -2.59 -17.24
C PHE A 10 1.38 -2.27 -16.27
N ALA A 11 1.32 -1.09 -15.65
CA ALA A 11 2.23 -0.65 -14.60
C ALA A 11 1.45 -0.29 -13.33
N LEU A 12 2.04 -0.56 -12.16
CA LEU A 12 1.51 -0.24 -10.83
C LEU A 12 2.65 0.10 -9.88
N GLY A 13 2.35 0.80 -8.79
CA GLY A 13 3.28 1.21 -7.76
C GLY A 13 4.22 2.32 -8.22
N ASP A 14 5.39 2.39 -7.62
CA ASP A 14 6.32 3.52 -7.81
C ASP A 14 6.88 3.63 -9.24
N CYS A 15 6.81 2.55 -10.04
CA CYS A 15 7.19 2.59 -11.45
C CYS A 15 6.08 3.13 -12.38
N ALA A 16 4.84 3.27 -11.89
CA ALA A 16 3.70 3.79 -12.64
C ALA A 16 3.61 5.34 -12.61
N GLY A 17 4.77 6.00 -12.45
CA GLY A 17 4.90 7.45 -12.39
C GLY A 17 4.46 8.17 -13.67
N PHE A 18 4.29 9.49 -13.53
CA PHE A 18 3.79 10.40 -14.56
C PHE A 18 4.35 10.11 -15.96
N LEU A 19 3.45 9.89 -16.92
CA LEU A 19 3.74 10.17 -18.31
C LEU A 19 3.07 11.51 -18.62
N GLU A 20 3.83 12.50 -19.08
CA GLU A 20 3.32 13.81 -19.53
C GLU A 20 2.14 13.67 -20.50
N GLN A 21 2.17 12.60 -21.30
CA GLN A 21 1.12 12.19 -22.24
C GLN A 21 -0.19 11.69 -21.60
N THR A 22 -0.19 11.30 -20.31
CA THR A 22 -1.39 10.77 -19.64
C THR A 22 -2.24 11.84 -18.97
N GLY A 23 -1.69 13.03 -18.68
CA GLY A 23 -2.39 14.14 -18.04
C GLY A 23 -2.95 13.84 -16.64
N LYS A 24 -2.56 12.73 -16.00
CA LYS A 24 -3.11 12.28 -14.70
C LYS A 24 -2.19 12.67 -13.54
N PRO A 25 -2.73 13.15 -12.40
CA PRO A 25 -1.92 13.49 -11.24
C PRO A 25 -1.18 12.27 -10.70
N VAL A 26 0.07 12.47 -10.28
CA VAL A 26 0.91 11.43 -9.68
C VAL A 26 0.33 11.02 -8.34
N LEU A 27 0.12 9.72 -8.16
CA LEU A 27 -0.24 9.16 -6.86
C LEU A 27 0.99 9.10 -5.95
N PRO A 28 0.82 9.28 -4.64
CA PRO A 28 1.95 9.26 -3.72
C PRO A 28 2.63 7.87 -3.71
N ALA A 29 3.96 7.85 -3.65
CA ALA A 29 4.78 6.63 -3.57
C ALA A 29 4.60 5.95 -2.19
N LEU A 30 3.46 5.28 -2.01
CA LEU A 30 3.05 4.62 -0.78
C LEU A 30 2.70 3.17 -1.07
N ALA A 31 3.11 2.27 -0.17
CA ALA A 31 2.73 0.85 -0.24
C ALA A 31 1.20 0.65 -0.33
N GLN A 32 0.42 1.55 0.28
CA GLN A 32 -1.04 1.52 0.20
C GLN A 32 -1.56 1.76 -1.23
N VAL A 33 -0.92 2.65 -2.00
CA VAL A 33 -1.29 2.90 -3.40
C VAL A 33 -1.04 1.63 -4.22
N ALA A 34 0.18 1.09 -4.14
CA ALA A 34 0.55 -0.15 -4.85
C ALA A 34 -0.38 -1.33 -4.49
N GLU A 35 -0.74 -1.51 -3.21
CA GLU A 35 -1.68 -2.56 -2.78
C GLU A 35 -3.06 -2.40 -3.44
N ARG A 36 -3.57 -1.16 -3.50
CA ARG A 36 -4.88 -0.87 -4.09
C ARG A 36 -4.87 -1.01 -5.60
N GLU A 37 -3.82 -0.56 -6.26
CA GLU A 37 -3.61 -0.76 -7.69
C GLU A 37 -3.52 -2.24 -8.05
N GLY A 38 -2.81 -3.04 -7.25
CA GLY A 38 -2.76 -4.50 -7.41
C GLY A 38 -4.14 -5.14 -7.31
N LYS A 39 -4.95 -4.77 -6.32
CA LYS A 39 -6.34 -5.29 -6.18
C LYS A 39 -7.20 -4.93 -7.39
N TYR A 40 -7.13 -3.68 -7.85
CA TYR A 40 -7.84 -3.24 -9.05
C TYR A 40 -7.41 -4.04 -10.29
N LEU A 41 -6.10 -4.27 -10.48
CA LEU A 41 -5.61 -5.03 -11.63
C LEU A 41 -6.05 -6.50 -11.59
N VAL A 42 -6.11 -7.11 -10.41
CA VAL A 42 -6.66 -8.47 -10.27
C VAL A 42 -8.12 -8.52 -10.70
N GLU A 43 -8.94 -7.56 -10.26
CA GLU A 43 -10.34 -7.48 -10.68
C GLU A 43 -10.48 -7.24 -12.20
N LEU A 44 -9.62 -6.40 -12.76
CA LEU A 44 -9.56 -6.12 -14.19
C LEU A 44 -9.18 -7.37 -15.00
N PHE A 45 -8.12 -8.07 -14.61
CA PHE A 45 -7.68 -9.30 -15.29
C PHE A 45 -8.70 -10.42 -15.18
N ASN A 46 -9.39 -10.55 -14.05
CA ASN A 46 -10.50 -11.48 -13.91
C ASN A 46 -11.66 -11.17 -14.87
N ARG A 47 -11.93 -9.88 -15.14
CA ARG A 47 -12.95 -9.48 -16.14
C ARG A 47 -12.49 -9.81 -17.56
N ILE A 48 -11.26 -9.43 -17.91
CA ILE A 48 -10.66 -9.74 -19.23
C ILE A 48 -10.68 -11.25 -19.48
N GLY A 49 -10.32 -12.05 -18.48
CA GLY A 49 -10.35 -13.52 -18.57
C GLY A 49 -11.74 -14.08 -18.82
N LYS A 50 -12.79 -13.52 -18.18
CA LYS A 50 -14.19 -13.92 -18.42
C LYS A 50 -14.67 -13.59 -19.83
N GLU A 51 -14.13 -12.56 -20.45
CA GLU A 51 -14.44 -12.13 -21.82
C GLU A 51 -13.54 -12.80 -22.87
N ASN A 52 -12.84 -13.89 -22.52
CA ASN A 52 -11.89 -14.61 -23.38
C ASN A 52 -10.67 -13.79 -23.85
N GLY A 53 -10.38 -12.65 -23.21
CA GLY A 53 -9.27 -11.76 -23.54
C GLY A 53 -7.88 -12.22 -23.06
N GLY A 54 -7.72 -13.47 -22.66
CA GLY A 54 -6.46 -14.03 -22.15
C GLY A 54 -5.42 -14.40 -23.22
N LYS A 55 -5.68 -14.06 -24.48
CA LYS A 55 -4.79 -14.29 -25.62
C LYS A 55 -4.17 -12.96 -26.07
N ALA A 56 -2.92 -12.99 -26.54
CA ALA A 56 -2.26 -11.81 -27.09
C ALA A 56 -3.16 -11.13 -28.13
N LEU A 57 -3.25 -9.79 -28.09
CA LEU A 57 -4.08 -8.97 -28.98
C LEU A 57 -5.59 -9.20 -28.90
N SER A 58 -6.08 -10.03 -27.96
CA SER A 58 -7.53 -10.36 -27.87
C SER A 58 -8.29 -9.47 -26.89
N ALA A 59 -7.59 -8.59 -26.17
CA ALA A 59 -8.19 -7.65 -25.21
C ALA A 59 -8.49 -6.26 -25.80
N LYS A 60 -8.30 -6.08 -27.12
CA LYS A 60 -8.40 -4.77 -27.78
C LYS A 60 -9.77 -4.11 -27.64
N ASP A 61 -10.83 -4.91 -27.76
CA ASP A 61 -12.22 -4.44 -27.73
C ASP A 61 -12.91 -4.68 -26.38
N ILE A 62 -12.15 -5.12 -25.36
CA ILE A 62 -12.71 -5.39 -24.03
C ILE A 62 -12.82 -4.09 -23.22
N PRO A 63 -14.03 -3.71 -22.75
CA PRO A 63 -14.19 -2.54 -21.92
C PRO A 63 -13.49 -2.71 -20.57
N LEU A 64 -12.44 -1.92 -20.34
CA LEU A 64 -11.65 -1.96 -19.10
C LEU A 64 -12.41 -1.43 -17.87
N GLY A 65 -13.60 -0.87 -18.06
CA GLY A 65 -14.44 -0.29 -17.01
C GLY A 65 -13.87 1.03 -16.45
N ASP A 66 -14.34 1.39 -15.26
CA ASP A 66 -13.99 2.66 -14.63
C ASP A 66 -12.49 2.76 -14.30
N PRO A 67 -11.88 3.94 -14.46
CA PRO A 67 -10.48 4.15 -14.11
C PRO A 67 -10.25 3.99 -12.61
N PHE A 68 -9.06 3.51 -12.25
CA PHE A 68 -8.64 3.45 -10.85
C PHE A 68 -8.68 4.84 -10.20
N VAL A 69 -9.32 4.92 -9.03
CA VAL A 69 -9.38 6.11 -8.19
C VAL A 69 -8.81 5.77 -6.82
N TYR A 70 -7.72 6.43 -6.44
CA TYR A 70 -7.11 6.23 -5.14
C TYR A 70 -7.94 6.91 -4.05
N LYS A 71 -8.30 6.13 -3.02
CA LYS A 71 -8.89 6.63 -1.77
C LYS A 71 -7.88 6.51 -0.64
N HIS A 72 -7.40 7.63 -0.13
CA HIS A 72 -6.51 7.68 1.02
C HIS A 72 -7.23 7.15 2.27
N LEU A 73 -6.58 6.29 3.05
CA LEU A 73 -7.21 5.63 4.22
C LEU A 73 -6.73 6.23 5.54
N GLY A 74 -5.82 7.21 5.47
CA GLY A 74 -5.08 7.70 6.61
C GLY A 74 -3.60 7.37 6.53
N SER A 75 -2.82 8.00 7.39
CA SER A 75 -1.39 7.81 7.54
C SER A 75 -1.05 7.51 9.00
N MET A 76 0.00 6.72 9.23
CA MET A 76 0.49 6.46 10.58
C MET A 76 2.01 6.45 10.58
N ALA A 77 2.63 7.05 11.59
CA ALA A 77 4.08 7.16 11.70
C ALA A 77 4.53 6.93 13.13
N SER A 78 5.52 6.05 13.33
CA SER A 78 6.17 5.88 14.63
C SER A 78 7.27 6.93 14.79
N VAL A 79 7.26 7.65 15.91
CA VAL A 79 8.24 8.73 16.21
C VAL A 79 9.31 8.25 17.19
N GLY A 80 9.22 7.00 17.66
CA GLY A 80 10.10 6.43 18.68
C GLY A 80 9.67 6.78 20.11
N ARG A 81 10.43 6.32 21.11
CA ARG A 81 10.14 6.51 22.56
C ARG A 81 8.68 6.18 22.94
N TYR A 82 8.15 5.08 22.40
CA TYR A 82 6.76 4.64 22.62
C TYR A 82 5.69 5.66 22.17
N LYS A 83 6.01 6.51 21.19
CA LYS A 83 5.07 7.47 20.60
C LYS A 83 4.89 7.20 19.11
N ALA A 84 3.65 7.33 18.66
CA ALA A 84 3.31 7.35 17.25
C ALA A 84 2.24 8.41 16.97
N LEU A 85 2.06 8.70 15.69
CA LEU A 85 1.02 9.55 15.13
C LEU A 85 0.12 8.66 14.27
N VAL A 86 -1.18 8.81 14.45
CA VAL A 86 -2.21 8.15 13.64
C VAL A 86 -3.13 9.24 13.15
N ASP A 87 -3.22 9.40 11.84
CA ASP A 87 -4.14 10.33 11.20
C ASP A 87 -5.03 9.55 10.23
N LEU A 88 -6.31 9.40 10.57
CA LEU A 88 -7.30 8.68 9.77
C LEU A 88 -8.10 9.60 8.85
N ARG A 89 -7.60 10.81 8.57
CA ARG A 89 -8.24 11.73 7.61
C ARG A 89 -8.09 11.21 6.18
N GLN A 90 -9.22 11.15 5.46
CA GLN A 90 -9.27 10.73 4.06
C GLN A 90 -8.91 11.87 3.09
N SER A 91 -9.06 13.13 3.52
CA SER A 91 -8.67 14.34 2.78
C SER A 91 -8.27 15.44 3.76
N LYS A 92 -7.58 16.49 3.29
CA LYS A 92 -7.18 17.65 4.12
C LYS A 92 -8.38 18.31 4.82
N ASP A 93 -9.54 18.31 4.16
CA ASP A 93 -10.79 18.92 4.67
C ASP A 93 -11.72 17.93 5.38
N ALA A 94 -11.34 16.65 5.46
CA ALA A 94 -12.19 15.63 6.08
C ALA A 94 -12.12 15.70 7.61
N LYS A 95 -13.29 15.63 8.28
CA LYS A 95 -13.36 15.34 9.72
C LYS A 95 -12.87 13.91 9.96
N GLY A 96 -11.62 13.77 10.37
CA GLY A 96 -11.01 12.49 10.74
C GLY A 96 -10.33 12.55 12.10
N ILE A 97 -10.11 11.37 12.66
CA ILE A 97 -9.46 11.20 13.96
C ILE A 97 -7.94 11.36 13.77
N SER A 98 -7.33 12.27 14.52
CA SER A 98 -5.88 12.43 14.62
C SER A 98 -5.48 12.22 16.08
N LEU A 99 -4.59 11.26 16.32
CA LEU A 99 -4.15 10.84 17.66
C LEU A 99 -2.64 10.80 17.72
N ALA A 100 -2.08 11.28 18.83
CA ALA A 100 -0.65 11.24 19.12
C ALA A 100 -0.37 10.61 20.49
N GLY A 101 0.73 9.87 20.61
CA GLY A 101 1.24 9.37 21.89
C GLY A 101 1.27 7.84 21.99
N PHE A 102 1.11 7.34 23.22
CA PHE A 102 1.27 5.91 23.53
C PHE A 102 0.15 5.03 22.97
N LEU A 103 -1.11 5.50 23.04
CA LEU A 103 -2.23 4.77 22.45
C LEU A 103 -2.08 4.65 20.92
N SER A 104 -1.69 5.73 20.25
CA SER A 104 -1.33 5.70 18.83
C SER A 104 -0.20 4.73 18.54
N TRP A 105 0.77 4.60 19.45
CA TRP A 105 1.88 3.65 19.30
C TRP A 105 1.41 2.19 19.38
N LEU A 106 0.49 1.87 20.29
CA LEU A 106 -0.14 0.55 20.35
C LEU A 106 -0.93 0.26 19.07
N ILE A 107 -1.75 1.21 18.61
CA ILE A 107 -2.53 1.07 17.37
C ILE A 107 -1.59 0.82 16.17
N TRP A 108 -0.51 1.60 16.06
CA TRP A 108 0.49 1.45 15.00
C TRP A 108 1.13 0.06 15.02
N ARG A 109 1.55 -0.44 16.20
CA ARG A 109 2.14 -1.77 16.33
C ARG A 109 1.17 -2.89 15.94
N SER A 110 -0.09 -2.79 16.37
CA SER A 110 -1.14 -3.75 16.02
C SER A 110 -1.40 -3.76 14.51
N ALA A 111 -1.55 -2.58 13.89
CA ALA A 111 -1.77 -2.47 12.46
C ALA A 111 -0.59 -3.03 11.65
N TYR A 112 0.65 -2.81 12.11
CA TYR A 112 1.85 -3.35 11.48
C TYR A 112 1.84 -4.89 11.50
N LEU A 113 1.58 -5.51 12.66
CA LEU A 113 1.52 -6.96 12.79
C LEU A 113 0.46 -7.59 11.88
N THR A 114 -0.73 -6.99 11.78
CA THR A 114 -1.79 -7.49 10.88
C THR A 114 -1.40 -7.41 9.41
N ARG A 115 -0.62 -6.40 9.02
CA ARG A 115 -0.15 -6.22 7.64
C ARG A 115 1.01 -7.12 7.24
N VAL A 116 1.77 -7.65 8.20
CA VAL A 116 2.81 -8.63 7.88
C VAL A 116 2.15 -9.87 7.26
N ILE A 117 2.61 -10.30 6.09
CA ILE A 117 1.93 -11.33 5.29
C ILE A 117 2.03 -12.72 5.93
N SER A 118 3.20 -13.08 6.47
CA SER A 118 3.47 -14.42 7.01
C SER A 118 3.33 -14.48 8.53
N TRP A 119 2.62 -15.49 9.05
CA TRP A 119 2.53 -15.78 10.49
C TRP A 119 3.89 -15.96 11.16
N ARG A 120 4.83 -16.62 10.47
CA ARG A 120 6.21 -16.77 10.95
C ARG A 120 6.88 -15.41 11.14
N ASN A 121 6.72 -14.52 10.16
CA ASN A 121 7.28 -13.17 10.23
C ASN A 121 6.58 -12.29 11.28
N ARG A 122 5.25 -12.45 11.46
CA ARG A 122 4.50 -11.82 12.56
C ARG A 122 5.07 -12.21 13.91
N PHE A 123 5.30 -13.51 14.13
CA PHE A 123 5.84 -14.02 15.38
C PHE A 123 7.27 -13.53 15.61
N TYR A 124 8.15 -13.57 14.61
CA TYR A 124 9.50 -13.02 14.73
C TYR A 124 9.51 -11.53 15.10
N VAL A 125 8.65 -10.73 14.49
CA VAL A 125 8.52 -9.30 14.83
C VAL A 125 8.05 -9.13 16.28
N ALA A 126 7.06 -9.89 16.72
CA ALA A 126 6.55 -9.83 18.09
C ALA A 126 7.62 -10.24 19.13
N VAL A 127 8.37 -11.32 18.87
CA VAL A 127 9.46 -11.77 19.75
C VAL A 127 10.57 -10.72 19.79
N ASN A 128 11.02 -10.21 18.65
CA ASN A 128 12.05 -9.18 18.60
C ASN A 128 11.63 -7.92 19.39
N TRP A 129 10.37 -7.52 19.26
CA TRP A 129 9.82 -6.42 20.06
C TRP A 129 9.80 -6.70 21.56
N ALA A 130 9.51 -7.93 21.98
CA ALA A 130 9.55 -8.34 23.39
C ALA A 130 10.99 -8.38 23.92
N THR A 131 11.92 -8.98 23.16
CA THR A 131 13.35 -8.99 23.49
C THR A 131 13.90 -7.58 23.62
N THR A 132 13.56 -6.68 22.69
CA THR A 132 13.97 -5.27 22.74
C THR A 132 13.41 -4.54 23.98
N LEU A 133 12.20 -4.89 24.42
CA LEU A 133 11.58 -4.32 25.63
C LEU A 133 12.30 -4.78 26.90
N VAL A 134 12.70 -6.05 26.97
CA VAL A 134 13.29 -6.66 28.18
C VAL A 134 14.79 -6.41 28.26
N PHE A 135 15.52 -6.53 27.16
CA PHE A 135 16.99 -6.50 27.11
C PHE A 135 17.56 -5.22 26.50
N GLY A 136 16.71 -4.31 26.01
CA GLY A 136 17.14 -3.16 25.22
C GLY A 136 17.41 -3.51 23.76
N ARG A 137 17.70 -2.49 22.94
CA ARG A 137 18.05 -2.70 21.52
C ARG A 137 19.46 -3.28 21.45
N ASP A 138 19.60 -4.41 20.78
CA ASP A 138 20.91 -4.92 20.42
C ASP A 138 21.52 -3.99 19.36
N ASN A 139 22.57 -3.27 19.77
CA ASN A 139 23.30 -2.32 18.92
C ASN A 139 24.70 -2.86 18.58
N SER A 140 24.95 -4.15 18.78
CA SER A 140 26.25 -4.74 18.48
C SER A 140 26.53 -4.63 16.98
N ARG A 141 27.43 -3.70 16.64
CA ARG A 141 28.04 -3.62 15.31
C ARG A 141 29.08 -4.71 15.23
N ILE A 142 28.76 -5.79 14.53
CA ILE A 142 29.76 -6.77 14.14
C ILE A 142 30.53 -6.11 12.99
N GLY A 143 31.72 -5.60 13.33
CA GLY A 143 32.71 -5.11 12.36
C GLY A 143 33.52 -6.25 11.78
#